data_AF-A0A4P7GXC7-F1
#
_entry.id   AF-A0A4P7GXC7-F1
#
_cell.length_a   1.000
_cell.length_b   1.000
_cell.length_c   1.000
_cell.angle_alpha   90.00
_cell.angle_beta   90.00
_cell.angle_gamma   90.00
#
_symmetry.space_group_name_H-M   'P 1'
#
loop_
_entity.id
_entity.type
_entity.pdbx_description
1 polymer ?
#
loop_
_entity_poly.entity_id
_entity_poly.type
_entity_poly.pdbx_seq_one_letter_code
_entity_poly.pdbx_strand_id
1 'polypeptide(L)' 'MAHPERPQRGIVLAVRTNPTCLMPVVVVRWDDGTVEELDALRWGPLDDAPGEGGPAGGPERNLPH' A
#
# COMPACT_ATOMS: atom_id res chain seq x y z
N MET A 1 3.12 -5.09 -6.22
CA MET A 1 4.16 -4.67 -5.25
C MET A 1 5.52 -5.20 -5.73
N ALA A 2 6.62 -4.49 -5.49
CA ALA A 2 7.97 -4.97 -5.81
C ALA A 2 8.69 -5.39 -4.52
N HIS A 3 9.48 -6.47 -4.58
CA HIS A 3 10.29 -6.92 -3.46
C HIS A 3 11.37 -5.86 -3.16
N PRO A 4 11.59 -5.48 -1.89
CA PRO A 4 12.51 -4.39 -1.55
C PRO A 4 13.99 -4.74 -1.86
N GLU A 5 14.36 -6.02 -1.75
CA GLU A 5 15.74 -6.49 -1.96
C GLU A 5 15.97 -7.29 -3.26
N ARG A 6 14.90 -7.57 -4.04
CA ARG A 6 14.98 -8.46 -5.20
C ARG A 6 14.17 -7.88 -6.37
N PRO A 7 14.55 -8.16 -7.63
CA PRO A 7 13.76 -7.76 -8.80
C PRO A 7 12.55 -8.68 -8.99
N GLN A 8 11.74 -8.85 -7.94
CA GLN A 8 10.60 -9.75 -7.91
C GLN A 8 9.31 -8.98 -7.68
N ARG A 9 8.25 -9.40 -8.35
CA ARG A 9 6.91 -8.83 -8.20
C ARG A 9 6.06 -9.75 -7.35
N GLY A 10 5.20 -9.16 -6.53
CA GLY A 10 4.28 -9.88 -5.67
C GLY A 10 2.98 -9.12 -5.45
N ILE A 11 2.01 -9.86 -4.91
CA ILE A 11 0.70 -9.36 -4.49
C ILE A 11 0.60 -9.43 -2.96
N VAL A 12 0.09 -8.36 -2.34
CA VAL A 12 -0.22 -8.37 -0.91
C VAL A 12 -1.47 -9.21 -0.72
N LEU A 13 -1.37 -10.24 0.10
CA LEU A 13 -2.49 -11.10 0.48
C LEU A 13 -3.20 -10.57 1.72
N ALA A 14 -2.45 -10.06 2.70
CA ALA A 14 -3.00 -9.53 3.95
C ALA A 14 -2.02 -8.58 4.65
N VAL A 15 -2.57 -7.65 5.43
CA VAL A 15 -1.84 -6.87 6.44
C VAL A 15 -2.31 -7.37 7.79
N ARG A 16 -1.39 -7.68 8.71
CA ARG A 16 -1.70 -8.17 10.05
C ARG A 16 -0.80 -7.50 11.08
N THR A 17 -1.12 -7.66 12.34
CA THR A 17 -0.29 -7.21 13.45
C THR A 17 0.46 -8.42 14.02
N ASN A 18 1.79 -8.33 14.10
CA ASN A 18 2.59 -9.36 14.74
C ASN A 18 2.28 -9.39 16.24
N PRO A 19 1.81 -10.52 16.81
CA PRO A 19 1.39 -10.59 18.21
C PRO A 19 2.56 -10.44 19.21
N THR A 20 3.80 -10.66 18.78
CA THR A 20 4.98 -10.57 19.64
C THR A 20 5.45 -9.13 19.82
N CYS A 21 5.42 -8.32 18.76
CA CYS A 21 5.98 -6.96 18.76
C CYS A 21 4.93 -5.86 18.47
N LEU A 22 3.68 -6.25 18.22
CA LEU A 22 2.57 -5.37 17.80
C LEU A 22 2.86 -4.54 16.54
N MET A 23 3.85 -4.95 15.75
CA MET A 23 4.22 -4.26 14.51
C MET A 23 3.39 -4.76 13.32
N PRO A 24 3.04 -3.88 12.38
CA PRO A 24 2.36 -4.28 11.15
C PRO A 24 3.29 -5.11 10.26
N VAL A 25 2.76 -6.25 9.82
CA VAL A 25 3.40 -7.19 8.89
C VAL A 25 2.50 -7.36 7.67
N VAL A 26 3.10 -7.52 6.51
CA VAL A 26 2.40 -7.78 5.24
C VAL A 26 2.80 -9.14 4.73
N VAL A 27 1.77 -9.93 4.41
CA VAL A 27 1.90 -11.24 3.79
C VAL A 27 1.84 -11.04 2.28
N VAL A 28 2.91 -11.39 1.58
CA VAL A 28 3.05 -11.21 0.13
C VAL A 28 3.18 -12.57 -0.53
N ARG A 29 2.47 -12.76 -1.65
CA ARG A 29 2.73 -13.88 -2.57
C ARG A 29 3.54 -13.37 -3.76
N TRP A 30 4.73 -13.93 -3.90
CA TRP A 30 5.66 -13.64 -4.99
C TRP A 30 5.27 -14.41 -6.27
N ASP A 31 5.78 -13.97 -7.41
CA ASP A 31 5.53 -14.58 -8.73
C ASP A 31 6.03 -16.03 -8.84
N ASP A 32 7.03 -16.42 -8.03
CA ASP A 32 7.52 -17.80 -7.94
C ASP A 32 6.60 -18.73 -7.12
N GLY A 33 5.49 -18.19 -6.59
CA GLY A 33 4.54 -18.91 -5.74
C GLY A 33 4.90 -18.92 -4.25
N THR A 34 6.05 -18.36 -3.86
CA THR A 34 6.46 -18.25 -2.46
C THR A 34 5.57 -17.27 -1.72
N VAL A 35 5.20 -17.62 -0.49
CA VAL A 35 4.50 -16.73 0.44
C VAL A 35 5.47 -16.31 1.53
N GLU A 36 5.62 -15.01 1.72
CA GLU A 36 6.54 -14.43 2.69
C GLU A 36 5.84 -13.37 3.53
N GLU A 37 6.18 -13.30 4.81
CA GLU A 37 5.72 -12.27 5.73
C GLU A 37 6.89 -11.31 5.98
N LEU A 38 6.73 -10.03 5.63
CA LEU A 38 7.74 -9.04 6.00
C LEU A 38 7.14 -7.83 6.73
N ASP A 39 8.00 -7.14 7.47
CA ASP A 39 7.65 -5.94 8.21
C ASP A 39 7.20 -4.83 7.26
N ALA A 40 6.02 -4.25 7.53
CA ALA A 40 5.45 -3.18 6.71
C ALA A 40 6.39 -1.97 6.60
N LEU A 41 7.22 -1.72 7.63
CA LEU A 41 8.24 -0.67 7.66
C LEU A 41 9.21 -0.73 6.47
N ARG A 42 9.45 -1.91 5.89
CA ARG A 42 10.38 -2.08 4.76
C ARG A 42 9.86 -1.54 3.42
N TRP A 43 8.56 -1.26 3.30
CA TRP A 43 7.97 -0.73 2.07
C TRP A 43 7.63 0.76 2.13
N GLY A 44 8.00 1.44 3.22
CA GLY A 44 7.57 2.81 3.48
C GLY A 44 6.09 2.86 3.92
N PRO A 45 5.48 4.05 3.96
CA PRO A 45 4.05 4.15 4.26
C PRO A 45 3.27 3.32 3.23
N LEU A 46 2.64 2.24 3.70
CA LEU A 46 1.57 1.58 2.97
C LEU A 46 0.46 2.61 2.91
N ASP A 47 0.27 3.25 1.76
CA ASP A 47 -0.73 4.28 1.56
C ASP A 47 -2.12 3.68 1.90
N ASP A 48 -2.65 4.03 3.07
CA ASP A 48 -4.03 3.76 3.46
C ASP A 48 -4.93 4.72 2.66
N ALA A 49 -5.14 4.45 1.37
CA ALA A 49 -6.13 5.21 0.61
C ALA A 49 -6.88 4.33 -0.41
N PRO A 50 -8.13 3.94 -0.11
CA PRO A 50 -9.18 4.26 -1.06
C PRO A 50 -9.36 5.79 -1.02
N GLY A 51 -9.04 6.47 -2.12
CA GLY A 51 -8.89 7.92 -2.14
C GLY A 51 -9.96 8.69 -1.36
N GLU A 52 -9.53 9.49 -0.40
CA GLU A 52 -10.16 10.79 -0.22
C GLU A 52 -9.81 11.62 -1.45
N GLY A 53 -10.63 11.44 -2.49
CA GLY A 53 -10.90 12.53 -3.38
C GLY A 53 -11.35 13.68 -2.50
N GLY A 54 -10.47 14.68 -2.31
CA GLY A 54 -10.91 15.99 -1.85
C GLY A 54 -12.12 16.38 -2.70
N PRO A 55 -13.12 17.10 -2.16
CA PRO A 55 -14.28 17.47 -2.95
C PRO A 55 -13.79 18.29 -4.16
N ALA A 56 -13.72 17.63 -5.31
CA ALA A 56 -13.63 18.24 -6.62
C ALA A 56 -15.03 18.84 -6.90
N GLY A 57 -15.34 19.90 -6.14
CA GLY A 57 -16.49 20.75 -6.37
C GLY A 57 -16.19 21.74 -7.49
N GLY A 58 -16.30 21.26 -8.73
CA GLY A 58 -16.78 22.02 -9.90
C GLY A 58 -15.90 23.14 -10.50
N PRO A 59 -15.77 23.23 -11.84
CA PRO A 59 -15.20 24.39 -12.50
C PRO A 59 -16.28 25.48 -12.65
N GLU A 60 -16.38 26.41 -11.70
CA GLU A 60 -17.14 27.64 -11.97
C GLU A 60 -16.31 28.57 -12.85
N ARG A 61 -16.46 28.40 -14.16
CA ARG A 61 -16.27 29.48 -15.13
C ARG A 61 -17.19 30.63 -14.72
N ASN A 62 -16.63 31.75 -14.27
CA ASN A 62 -17.32 33.03 -14.37
C ASN A 62 -16.38 34.09 -14.94
N LEU A 63 -16.78 34.60 -16.11
CA LEU A 63 -16.15 35.66 -16.91
C LEU A 63 -16.33 37.03 -16.19
N PRO A 64 -15.60 38.09 -16.59
CA PRO A 64 -15.40 39.31 -15.82
C PRO A 64 -16.62 40.25 -15.85
N HIS A 65 -16.64 41.19 -14.92
CA HIS A 65 -17.46 42.40 -14.99
C HIS A 65 -16.58 43.65 -15.03
#